data_AF-A0A6B3CCX8-F1
#
_entry.id   AF-A0A6B3CCX8-F1
#
_cell.length_a   1.000
_cell.length_b   1.000
_cell.length_c   1.000
_cell.angle_alpha   90.00
_cell.angle_beta   90.00
_cell.angle_gamma   90.00
#
_symmetry.space_group_name_H-M   'P 1'
#
loop_
_entity.id
_entity.type
_entity.pdbx_description
1 polymer ?
#
loop_
_entity_poly.entity_id
_entity_poly.type
_entity_poly.pdbx_seq_one_letter_code
_entity_poly.pdbx_strand_id
1 'polypeptide(L)' 'ELARRVQAGEKDVVLLGATGTGKSATTAWMIEKIQRPTLVMAPNKTLAAQLANEFRELLPNNAVEYFVSYYDYYQP' A
#
# COMPACT_ATOMS: atom_id res chain seq x y z
N GLU A 1 15.78 -6.19 -4.70
CA GLU A 1 15.32 -7.57 -4.92
C GLU A 1 13.82 -7.65 -5.23
N LEU A 2 12.92 -7.20 -4.35
CA LEU A 2 11.46 -7.29 -4.58
C LEU A 2 11.01 -6.67 -5.93
N ALA A 3 11.48 -5.45 -6.26
CA ALA A 3 11.14 -4.80 -7.53
C ALA A 3 11.56 -5.63 -8.75
N ARG A 4 12.74 -6.27 -8.68
CA ARG A 4 13.27 -7.13 -9.74
C ARG A 4 12.37 -8.34 -9.96
N ARG A 5 11.90 -8.98 -8.89
CA ARG A 5 10.97 -10.13 -8.95
C ARG A 5 9.65 -9.74 -9.61
N VAL A 6 9.07 -8.61 -9.20
CA VAL A 6 7.83 -8.09 -9.83
C VAL A 6 8.04 -7.76 -11.31
N GLN A 7 9.16 -7.11 -11.67
CA GLN A 7 9.50 -6.79 -13.06
C GLN A 7 9.79 -8.03 -13.91
N ALA A 8 10.28 -9.12 -13.30
CA ALA A 8 10.46 -10.42 -13.95
C ALA A 8 9.13 -11.17 -14.20
N GLY A 9 7.99 -10.58 -13.83
CA GLY A 9 6.67 -11.15 -14.04
C GLY A 9 6.22 -12.14 -12.96
N GLU A 10 6.93 -12.21 -11.83
CA GLU A 10 6.45 -12.99 -10.69
C GLU A 10 5.14 -12.40 -10.16
N LYS A 11 4.11 -13.24 -10.07
CA LYS A 11 2.77 -12.82 -9.66
C LYS A 11 2.67 -12.60 -8.15
N ASP A 12 3.30 -13.48 -7.38
CA ASP A 12 3.20 -13.52 -5.92
C ASP A 12 4.56 -13.26 -5.28
N VAL A 13 4.72 -12.07 -4.70
CA VAL A 13 5.96 -11.62 -4.05
C VAL A 13 5.66 -11.23 -2.61
N VAL A 14 6.39 -11.83 -1.66
CA VAL A 14 6.20 -11.59 -0.22
C VAL A 14 7.31 -10.71 0.32
N LEU A 15 6.93 -9.58 0.92
CA LEU A 15 7.81 -8.79 1.79
C LEU A 15 7.72 -9.36 3.22
N LEU A 16 8.75 -10.09 3.65
CA LEU A 16 8.91 -10.50 5.04
C LEU A 16 9.55 -9.36 5.82
N GLY A 17 8.78 -8.71 6.70
CA GLY A 17 9.26 -7.61 7.53
C GLY A 17 8.67 -7.64 8.93
N ALA A 18 9.52 -7.53 9.95
CA ALA A 18 9.10 -7.47 11.35
C ALA A 18 8.31 -6.18 11.65
N THR A 19 7.68 -6.11 12.82
CA THR A 19 7.00 -4.88 13.27
C THR A 19 8.03 -3.76 13.45
N GLY A 20 7.69 -2.55 13.03
CA GLY A 20 8.59 -1.38 13.14
C GLY A 20 9.65 -1.27 12.05
N THR A 21 9.76 -2.21 11.10
CA THR A 21 10.79 -2.17 10.04
C THR A 21 10.44 -1.28 8.84
N GLY A 22 9.50 -0.33 8.96
CA GLY A 22 9.15 0.58 7.86
C GLY A 22 8.53 -0.10 6.63
N LYS A 23 7.58 -1.02 6.83
CA LYS A 23 6.90 -1.72 5.71
C LYS A 23 6.16 -0.76 4.76
N SER A 24 5.55 0.32 5.27
CA SER A 24 4.89 1.33 4.46
C SER A 24 5.87 2.06 3.54
N ALA A 25 7.00 2.53 4.08
CA ALA A 25 8.06 3.17 3.30
C ALA A 25 8.63 2.22 2.23
N THR A 26 8.88 0.95 2.61
CA THR A 26 9.34 -0.07 1.65
C THR A 26 8.33 -0.27 0.52
N THR A 27 7.03 -0.24 0.83
CA THR A 27 5.95 -0.35 -0.17
C THR A 27 5.88 0.88 -1.06
N ALA A 28 6.05 2.10 -0.51
CA ALA A 28 6.09 3.34 -1.29
C ALA A 28 7.26 3.34 -2.29
N TRP A 29 8.47 2.98 -1.84
CA TRP A 29 9.64 2.86 -2.71
C TRP A 29 9.46 1.80 -3.80
N MET A 30 8.73 0.72 -3.49
CA MET A 30 8.37 -0.30 -4.48
C MET A 30 7.44 0.28 -5.55
N ILE A 31 6.38 0.99 -5.14
CA ILE A 31 5.44 1.66 -6.06
C ILE A 31 6.19 2.66 -6.94
N GLU A 32 7.06 3.49 -6.34
CA GLU A 32 7.92 4.43 -7.04
C GLU A 32 8.83 3.74 -8.06
N LYS A 33 9.46 2.61 -7.73
CA LYS A 33 10.33 1.89 -8.67
C LYS A 33 9.57 1.20 -9.79
N ILE A 34 8.37 0.72 -9.52
CA ILE A 34 7.58 -0.07 -10.47
C ILE A 34 6.77 0.83 -11.42
N GLN A 35 6.42 2.05 -10.99
CA GLN A 35 5.67 3.04 -11.80
C GLN A 35 4.35 2.47 -12.36
N ARG A 36 3.58 1.79 -11.52
CA ARG A 36 2.25 1.26 -11.87
C ARG A 36 1.20 1.70 -10.86
N PRO A 37 -0.03 2.02 -11.30
CA PRO A 37 -1.16 2.19 -10.40
C PRO A 37 -1.29 0.97 -9.48
N THR A 38 -1.40 1.21 -8.18
CA THR A 38 -1.31 0.16 -7.16
C THR A 38 -2.51 0.25 -6.23
N LEU A 39 -3.15 -0.89 -5.98
CA LEU A 39 -4.18 -1.04 -4.96
C LEU A 39 -3.55 -1.62 -3.69
N VAL A 40 -3.66 -0.90 -2.57
CA VAL A 40 -3.25 -1.38 -1.25
C VAL A 40 -4.49 -1.75 -0.45
N MET A 41 -4.58 -3.00 -0.04
CA MET A 41 -5.69 -3.50 0.79
C MET A 41 -5.23 -3.62 2.25
N ALA A 42 -6.05 -3.11 3.17
CA ALA A 42 -5.80 -3.18 4.60
C ALA A 42 -6.95 -3.92 5.29
N PRO A 43 -6.69 -4.60 6.43
CA PRO A 43 -7.67 -5.47 7.06
C PRO A 43 -8.79 -4.71 7.79
N ASN A 44 -8.66 -3.39 8.01
CA ASN A 44 -9.68 -2.57 8.66
C ASN A 44 -9.56 -1.09 8.26
N LYS A 45 -10.61 -0.31 8.54
CA LYS A 45 -10.70 1.12 8.20
C LYS A 45 -9.58 1.95 8.83
N THR A 46 -9.22 1.66 10.08
CA THR A 46 -8.19 2.40 10.83
C THR A 46 -6.81 2.29 10.17
N LEU A 47 -6.37 1.06 9.86
CA LEU A 47 -5.10 0.83 9.18
C LEU A 47 -5.12 1.36 7.74
N ALA A 48 -6.26 1.26 7.06
CA ALA A 48 -6.42 1.83 5.73
C ALA A 48 -6.22 3.36 5.75
N ALA A 49 -6.81 4.05 6.73
CA ALA A 49 -6.67 5.49 6.90
C ALA A 49 -5.22 5.89 7.26
N GLN A 50 -4.59 5.13 8.16
CA GLN A 50 -3.18 5.34 8.53
C GLN A 50 -2.27 5.23 7.30
N LEU A 51 -2.40 4.14 6.52
CA LEU A 51 -1.60 3.93 5.32
C LEU A 51 -1.84 5.00 4.26
N ALA A 52 -3.08 5.44 4.07
CA ALA A 52 -3.40 6.50 3.12
C ALA A 52 -2.71 7.83 3.49
N ASN A 53 -2.67 8.18 4.77
CA ASN A 53 -1.96 9.37 5.23
C ASN A 53 -0.44 9.23 5.07
N GLU A 54 0.13 8.10 5.47
CA GLU A 54 1.56 7.81 5.27
C GLU A 54 1.94 7.88 3.79
N PHE A 55 1.11 7.34 2.88
CA PHE A 55 1.39 7.42 1.45
C PHE A 55 1.24 8.82 0.86
N ARG A 56 0.33 9.67 1.36
CA ARG A 56 0.26 11.08 0.95
C ARG A 56 1.53 11.84 1.32
N GLU A 57 2.12 11.54 2.47
CA GLU A 57 3.38 12.14 2.89
C GLU A 57 4.57 11.61 2.07
N LEU A 58 4.59 10.31 1.79
CA LEU A 58 5.68 9.66 1.04
C LEU A 58 5.63 9.92 -0.46
N LEU A 59 4.44 10.20 -1.03
CA LEU A 59 4.20 10.40 -2.45
C LEU A 59 3.39 11.71 -2.68
N PRO A 60 3.92 12.88 -2.26
CA PRO A 60 3.15 14.13 -2.15
C PRO A 60 2.69 14.70 -3.49
N ASN A 61 3.31 14.26 -4.60
CA ASN A 61 2.99 14.72 -5.95
C ASN A 61 2.15 13.71 -6.75
N ASN A 62 1.64 12.67 -6.08
CA ASN A 62 0.85 11.60 -6.71
C ASN A 62 -0.58 11.60 -6.17
N ALA A 63 -1.51 11.10 -6.98
CA ALA A 63 -2.89 10.89 -6.54
C ALA A 63 -2.95 9.69 -5.57
N VAL A 64 -3.09 9.97 -4.28
CA VAL A 64 -3.26 8.97 -3.22
C VAL A 64 -4.70 9.00 -2.73
N GLU A 65 -5.49 8.06 -3.25
CA GLU A 65 -6.92 7.94 -2.99
C GLU A 65 -7.22 7.01 -1.82
N TYR A 66 -8.30 7.30 -1.09
CA TYR A 66 -8.79 6.50 0.02
C TYR A 66 -10.20 6.00 -0.28
N PHE A 67 -10.33 4.68 -0.50
CA PHE A 67 -11.59 4.05 -0.87
C PHE A 67 -12.03 3.03 0.19
N VAL A 68 -13.10 3.37 0.93
CA VAL A 68 -13.71 2.49 1.93
C VAL A 68 -15.23 2.56 1.82
N SER A 69 -15.90 1.54 2.35
CA SER A 69 -17.36 1.59 2.49
C SER A 69 -17.77 2.82 3.32
N TYR A 70 -18.71 3.58 2.77
CA TYR A 70 -19.34 4.72 3.45
C TYR A 70 -20.34 4.27 4.53
N TYR A 71 -20.66 2.98 4.61
CA TYR A 71 -21.44 2.42 5.72
C TYR A 71 -20.53 2.11 6.90
N ASP A 72 -20.83 2.69 8.06
CA ASP A 72 -20.21 2.31 9.33
C ASP A 72 -20.86 1.06 9.92
N TYR A 73 -22.15 0.88 9.64
CA TYR A 73 -22.89 -0.31 10.00
C TYR A 73 -23.69 -0.78 8.79
N TYR A 74 -23.44 -2.02 8.39
CA TYR A 74 -24.28 -2.73 7.43
C TYR A 74 -25.01 -3.82 8.21
N GLN A 75 -26.31 -3.66 8.37
CA GLN A 75 -27.17 -4.71 8.89
C GLN A 75 -27.76 -5.42 7.66
N PRO A 76 -27.36 -6.68 7.38
CA PRO A 76 -27.88 -7.44 6.24
C PRO A 76 -29.38 -7.73 6.36
#